data_AF-A0A933MCQ2-F1
#
_entry.id   AF-A0A933MCQ2-F1
#
_cell.length_a   1.000
_cell.length_b   1.000
_cell.length_c   1.000
_cell.angle_alpha   90.00
_cell.angle_beta   90.00
_cell.angle_gamma   90.00
#
_symmetry.space_group_name_H-M   'P 1'
#
loop_
_entity.id
_entity.type
_entity.pdbx_description
1 polymer ?
#
loop_
_entity_poly.entity_id
_entity_poly.type
_entity_poly.pdbx_seq_one_letter_code
_entity_poly.pdbx_strand_id
1 'polypeptide(L)'
;MPLTSWADLAMAGLSHREAKVALRERLSIKAGELPAALDELGRDGTLAGVVAVSTCNRLDLYASARDGEAAVRSLSAFFARRCPGVEKVLAARRGADALRHLFRVAAGLDSIVVGEHQVLGQVKAAYQQSVETGHADKLLNKVFQAAFAAGKQVRACTGISQGISSCGGAAVAMAEKILSCGEGPRRVLLVGAGKMAETAAQHMLDRPRASLTIANRDVERARELAGRFAARAVSLEEGMAAIGDMDVIIASTACPHYVVTKDRLAELALRRGGRPLVVIDLGVPRNVDPASAGLPGVHLYDVDDLEAVIAGSLARRRGEIEAAEAILSVLSGELCASLSCEPAPAGLELL
;
A
#
# COMPACT_ATOMS: atom_id res chain seq x y z
N MET A 1 -10.92 33.63 10.89
CA MET A 1 -9.47 33.70 10.67
C MET A 1 -8.96 32.39 10.10
N PRO A 2 -8.11 32.40 9.05
CA PRO A 2 -7.54 31.16 8.50
C PRO A 2 -6.68 30.45 9.55
N LEU A 3 -6.76 29.12 9.61
CA LEU A 3 -5.82 28.32 10.40
C LEU A 3 -4.50 28.26 9.64
N THR A 4 -3.41 28.59 10.32
CA THR A 4 -2.06 28.67 9.73
C THR A 4 -1.02 27.99 10.60
N SER A 5 -1.36 27.59 11.82
CA SER A 5 -0.41 26.99 12.76
C SER A 5 -0.39 25.48 12.65
N TRP A 6 0.79 24.89 12.78
CA TRP A 6 0.93 23.43 12.92
C TRP A 6 0.19 22.92 14.17
N ALA A 7 0.00 23.74 15.21
CA ALA A 7 -0.71 23.38 16.44
C ALA A 7 -2.20 23.08 16.20
N ASP A 8 -2.76 23.61 15.10
CA ASP A 8 -4.14 23.40 14.69
C ASP A 8 -4.35 22.05 13.98
N LEU A 9 -3.30 21.24 13.83
CA LEU A 9 -3.37 19.94 13.17
C LEU A 9 -3.75 18.83 14.17
N ALA A 10 -4.71 17.99 13.80
CA ALA A 10 -5.08 16.79 14.52
C ALA A 10 -5.13 15.60 13.58
N MET A 11 -4.90 14.41 14.13
CA MET A 11 -5.04 13.16 13.41
C MET A 11 -5.64 12.09 14.32
N ALA A 12 -6.56 11.30 13.77
CA ALA A 12 -6.96 10.03 14.35
C ALA A 12 -7.00 8.97 13.26
N GLY A 13 -6.56 7.76 13.57
CA GLY A 13 -6.53 6.68 12.60
C GLY A 13 -6.11 5.36 13.17
N LEU A 14 -6.01 4.39 12.28
CA LEU A 14 -5.55 3.04 12.58
C LEU A 14 -4.80 2.48 11.37
N SER A 15 -3.80 1.66 11.65
CA SER A 15 -3.01 0.99 10.62
C SER A 15 -2.96 -0.51 10.87
N HIS A 16 -2.25 -1.23 10.01
CA HIS A 16 -1.90 -2.63 10.19
C HIS A 16 -1.16 -2.93 11.51
N ARG A 17 -0.53 -1.92 12.14
CA ARG A 17 0.16 -2.09 13.43
C ARG A 17 -0.80 -2.29 14.59
N GLU A 18 -1.89 -1.53 14.61
CA GLU A 18 -2.86 -1.52 15.70
C GLU A 18 -4.04 -2.48 15.45
N ALA A 19 -4.35 -2.76 14.17
CA ALA A 19 -5.57 -3.45 13.78
C ALA A 19 -5.36 -4.58 12.77
N LYS A 20 -5.97 -5.74 13.07
CA LYS A 20 -6.09 -6.86 12.12
C LYS A 20 -6.88 -6.46 10.87
N VAL A 21 -6.64 -7.16 9.77
CA VAL A 21 -7.25 -6.88 8.46
C VAL A 21 -8.78 -6.79 8.52
N ALA A 22 -9.45 -7.69 9.23
CA ALA A 22 -10.90 -7.70 9.35
C ALA A 22 -11.49 -6.41 9.95
N LEU A 23 -10.76 -5.74 10.86
CA LEU A 23 -11.19 -4.45 11.42
C LEU A 23 -10.91 -3.31 10.43
N ARG A 24 -9.78 -3.36 9.71
CA ARG A 24 -9.41 -2.38 8.68
C ARG A 24 -10.41 -2.39 7.51
N GLU A 25 -10.82 -3.56 7.04
CA GLU A 25 -11.79 -3.70 5.95
C GLU A 25 -13.14 -3.08 6.30
N ARG A 26 -13.62 -3.30 7.53
CA ARG A 26 -14.89 -2.73 8.01
C ARG A 26 -14.87 -1.21 8.09
N LEU A 27 -13.69 -0.62 8.31
CA LEU A 27 -13.52 0.81 8.50
C LEU A 27 -13.08 1.54 7.23
N SER A 28 -12.51 0.83 6.26
CA SER A 28 -12.03 1.41 5.01
C SER A 28 -13.14 2.18 4.29
N ILE A 29 -12.82 3.41 3.88
CA ILE A 29 -13.73 4.28 3.15
C ILE A 29 -13.49 4.03 1.66
N LYS A 30 -14.53 3.59 0.95
CA LYS A 30 -14.49 3.42 -0.51
C LYS A 30 -14.55 4.79 -1.19
N ALA A 31 -13.96 4.89 -2.38
CA ALA A 31 -13.90 6.15 -3.13
C ALA A 31 -15.29 6.80 -3.34
N GLY A 32 -16.35 6.01 -3.58
CA GLY A 32 -17.72 6.52 -3.73
C GLY A 32 -18.40 6.96 -2.43
N GLU A 33 -17.90 6.52 -1.27
CA GLU A 33 -18.44 6.87 0.06
C GLU A 33 -17.68 8.04 0.70
N LEU A 34 -16.51 8.38 0.16
CA LEU A 34 -15.62 9.39 0.70
C LEU A 34 -16.26 10.79 0.83
N PRO A 35 -16.96 11.34 -0.19
CA PRO A 35 -17.58 12.65 -0.05
C PRO A 35 -18.56 12.72 1.12
N ALA A 36 -19.48 11.75 1.22
CA ALA A 36 -20.45 11.69 2.31
C ALA A 36 -19.81 11.51 3.70
N ALA A 37 -18.68 10.79 3.75
CA ALA A 37 -17.89 10.62 4.96
C ALA A 37 -17.21 11.92 5.41
N LEU A 38 -16.67 12.70 4.47
CA LEU A 38 -16.06 14.01 4.75
C LEU A 38 -17.14 15.04 5.14
N ASP A 39 -18.29 15.03 4.46
CA ASP A 39 -19.43 15.88 4.82
C ASP A 39 -19.89 15.61 6.25
N GLU A 40 -20.01 14.33 6.65
CA GLU A 40 -20.35 13.93 8.02
C GLU A 40 -19.38 14.52 9.05
N LEU A 41 -18.07 14.47 8.76
CA LEU A 41 -17.02 15.01 9.62
C LEU A 41 -17.07 16.54 9.73
N GLY A 42 -17.57 17.24 8.70
CA GLY A 42 -17.71 18.70 8.69
C GLY A 42 -18.98 19.23 9.38
N ARG A 43 -20.00 18.39 9.64
CA ARG A 43 -21.34 18.85 10.09
C ARG A 43 -21.35 19.63 11.40
N ASP A 44 -20.49 19.26 12.34
CA ASP A 44 -20.48 19.86 13.68
C ASP A 44 -19.72 21.21 13.74
N GLY A 45 -19.06 21.61 12.64
CA GLY A 45 -18.29 22.85 12.52
C GLY A 45 -17.00 22.88 13.34
N THR A 46 -16.62 21.77 13.98
CA THR A 46 -15.39 21.66 14.77
C THR A 46 -14.15 21.69 13.88
N LEU A 47 -14.24 21.05 12.72
CA LEU A 47 -13.16 20.91 11.76
C LEU A 47 -13.26 22.00 10.69
N ALA A 48 -12.17 22.73 10.46
CA ALA A 48 -12.07 23.69 9.36
C ALA A 48 -11.72 23.00 8.03
N GLY A 49 -11.08 21.83 8.09
CA GLY A 49 -10.81 20.98 6.95
C GLY A 49 -10.47 19.56 7.40
N VAL A 50 -10.63 18.60 6.49
CA VAL A 50 -10.32 17.20 6.72
C VAL A 50 -9.85 16.49 5.44
N VAL A 51 -8.83 15.66 5.58
CA VAL A 51 -8.31 14.77 4.53
C VAL A 51 -8.28 13.35 5.06
N ALA A 52 -8.90 12.42 4.34
CA ALA A 52 -8.91 11.00 4.69
C ALA A 52 -7.95 10.19 3.81
N VAL A 53 -6.93 9.61 4.42
CA VAL A 53 -5.99 8.67 3.78
C VAL A 53 -6.48 7.25 4.04
N SER A 54 -7.33 6.75 3.14
CA SER A 54 -7.88 5.39 3.17
C SER A 54 -7.11 4.50 2.19
N THR A 55 -6.41 3.48 2.71
CA THR A 55 -5.75 2.44 1.92
C THR A 55 -6.14 1.06 2.45
N CYS A 56 -5.65 -0.01 1.84
CA CYS A 56 -5.82 -1.36 2.39
C CYS A 56 -5.18 -1.49 3.79
N ASN A 57 -4.13 -0.71 4.09
CA ASN A 57 -3.29 -0.87 5.28
C ASN A 57 -3.50 0.18 6.37
N ARG A 58 -4.29 1.23 6.09
CA ARG A 58 -4.59 2.27 7.07
C ARG A 58 -5.85 3.04 6.70
N LEU A 59 -6.47 3.61 7.74
CA LEU A 59 -7.37 4.74 7.59
C LEU A 59 -6.91 5.83 8.57
N ASP A 60 -6.31 6.89 8.02
CA ASP A 60 -5.89 8.06 8.79
C ASP A 60 -6.75 9.26 8.39
N LEU A 61 -7.37 9.93 9.36
CA LEU A 61 -8.06 11.20 9.17
C LEU A 61 -7.17 12.31 9.70
N TYR A 62 -6.80 13.25 8.84
CA TYR A 62 -6.06 14.47 9.21
C TYR A 62 -7.00 15.65 9.14
N ALA A 63 -7.08 16.44 10.20
CA ALA A 63 -7.97 17.58 10.25
C ALA A 63 -7.26 18.83 10.77
N SER A 64 -7.76 19.98 10.33
CA SER A 64 -7.39 21.27 10.90
C SER A 64 -8.52 21.79 11.79
N ALA A 65 -8.19 22.26 12.99
CA ALA A 65 -9.14 22.84 13.93
C ALA A 65 -8.44 23.76 14.92
N ARG A 66 -9.16 24.76 15.45
CA ARG A 66 -8.65 25.64 16.52
C ARG A 66 -8.38 24.91 17.82
N ASP A 67 -9.23 23.94 18.13
CA ASP A 67 -9.10 23.09 19.31
C ASP A 67 -8.73 21.68 18.85
N GLY A 68 -7.44 21.35 18.97
CA GLY A 68 -6.91 20.05 18.60
C GLY A 68 -7.51 18.90 19.43
N GLU A 69 -7.97 19.13 20.65
CA GLU A 69 -8.65 18.09 21.44
C GLU A 69 -10.06 17.86 20.95
N ALA A 70 -10.81 18.93 20.66
CA ALA A 70 -12.12 18.80 20.04
C ALA A 70 -12.04 18.09 18.69
N ALA A 71 -11.02 18.38 17.89
CA ALA A 71 -10.79 17.68 16.63
C ALA A 71 -10.54 16.18 16.84
N VAL A 72 -9.61 15.80 17.74
CA VAL A 72 -9.36 14.38 18.03
C VAL A 72 -10.63 13.69 18.53
N ARG A 73 -11.43 14.34 19.38
CA ARG A 73 -12.72 13.81 19.83
C ARG A 73 -13.71 13.61 18.68
N SER A 74 -13.86 14.60 17.79
CA SER A 74 -14.76 14.51 16.63
C SER A 74 -14.33 13.40 15.67
N LEU A 75 -13.04 13.31 15.35
CA LEU A 75 -12.47 12.24 14.53
C LEU A 75 -12.67 10.85 15.18
N SER A 76 -12.40 10.72 16.48
CA SER A 76 -12.56 9.44 17.20
C SER A 76 -14.03 9.02 17.27
N ALA A 77 -14.95 9.97 17.48
CA ALA A 77 -16.39 9.72 17.49
C ALA A 77 -16.89 9.22 16.12
N PHE A 78 -16.31 9.70 15.02
CA PHE A 78 -16.61 9.19 13.69
C PHE A 78 -16.22 7.72 13.51
N PHE A 79 -15.04 7.32 13.97
CA PHE A 79 -14.65 5.91 13.99
C PHE A 79 -15.58 5.06 14.87
N ALA A 80 -15.91 5.55 16.07
CA ALA A 80 -16.80 4.88 17.00
C ALA A 80 -18.20 4.61 16.43
N ARG A 81 -18.76 5.57 15.67
CA ARG A 81 -20.06 5.40 14.99
C ARG A 81 -20.03 4.28 13.95
N ARG A 82 -18.90 4.08 13.26
CA ARG A 82 -18.74 3.04 12.24
C ARG A 82 -18.41 1.67 12.82
N CYS A 83 -17.63 1.65 13.88
CA CYS A 83 -17.30 0.42 14.60
C CYS A 83 -17.21 0.70 16.10
N PRO A 84 -18.28 0.41 16.86
CA PRO A 84 -18.26 0.55 18.31
C PRO A 84 -17.11 -0.24 18.94
N GLY A 85 -16.36 0.38 19.86
CA GLY A 85 -15.24 -0.24 20.57
C GLY A 85 -13.87 -0.10 19.88
N VAL A 86 -13.82 0.50 18.68
CA VAL A 86 -12.57 0.77 17.95
C VAL A 86 -11.66 1.76 18.67
N GLU A 87 -12.21 2.61 19.55
CA GLU A 87 -11.49 3.68 20.25
C GLU A 87 -10.27 3.19 21.02
N LYS A 88 -10.29 1.92 21.48
CA LYS A 88 -9.18 1.28 22.22
C LYS A 88 -7.94 1.01 21.36
N VAL A 89 -8.09 1.02 20.03
CA VAL A 89 -7.01 0.73 19.08
C VAL A 89 -6.74 1.89 18.13
N LEU A 90 -7.40 3.04 18.30
CA LEU A 90 -7.13 4.24 17.51
C LEU A 90 -5.85 4.92 18.00
N ALA A 91 -5.00 5.29 17.05
CA ALA A 91 -3.93 6.24 17.27
C ALA A 91 -4.47 7.65 17.11
N ALA A 92 -4.20 8.53 18.08
CA ALA A 92 -4.53 9.95 18.02
C ALA A 92 -3.26 10.79 18.19
N ARG A 93 -3.11 11.83 17.37
CA ARG A 93 -1.95 12.71 17.35
C ARG A 93 -2.38 14.16 17.16
N ARG A 94 -1.60 15.09 17.69
CA ARG A 94 -1.84 16.55 17.57
C ARG A 94 -0.57 17.27 17.18
N GLY A 95 -0.72 18.44 16.59
CA GLY A 95 0.36 19.36 16.31
C GLY A 95 1.48 18.71 15.47
N ALA A 96 2.70 18.94 15.94
CA ALA A 96 3.91 18.40 15.33
C ALA A 96 3.93 16.86 15.26
N ASP A 97 3.25 16.15 16.17
CA ASP A 97 3.19 14.68 16.12
C ASP A 97 2.30 14.19 14.96
N ALA A 98 1.20 14.87 14.68
CA ALA A 98 0.34 14.58 13.52
C ALA A 98 1.10 14.87 12.21
N LEU A 99 1.86 15.96 12.17
CA LEU A 99 2.70 16.32 11.04
C LEU A 99 3.79 15.27 10.79
N ARG A 100 4.55 14.91 11.83
CA ARG A 100 5.60 13.89 11.76
C ARG A 100 5.04 12.54 11.31
N HIS A 101 3.85 12.17 11.78
CA HIS A 101 3.17 10.96 11.33
C HIS A 101 2.85 11.00 9.83
N LEU A 102 2.25 12.08 9.32
CA LEU A 102 1.98 12.23 7.89
C LEU A 102 3.26 12.10 7.05
N PHE A 103 4.35 12.72 7.50
CA PHE A 103 5.65 12.67 6.82
C PHE A 103 6.19 11.24 6.75
N ARG A 104 6.12 10.48 7.85
CA ARG A 104 6.50 9.06 7.88
C ARG A 104 5.65 8.22 6.94
N VAL A 105 4.34 8.47 6.90
CA VAL A 105 3.41 7.78 5.99
C VAL A 105 3.77 8.08 4.53
N ALA A 106 3.95 9.35 4.18
CA ALA A 106 4.32 9.77 2.82
C ALA A 106 5.70 9.24 2.38
N ALA A 107 6.64 9.10 3.32
CA ALA A 107 7.95 8.49 3.08
C ALA A 107 7.91 6.95 3.02
N GLY A 108 6.78 6.32 3.36
CA GLY A 108 6.64 4.86 3.38
C GLY A 108 7.32 4.19 4.57
N LEU A 109 7.75 4.94 5.59
CA LEU A 109 8.35 4.39 6.82
C LEU A 109 7.33 3.67 7.71
N ASP A 110 6.05 3.94 7.48
CA ASP A 110 4.95 3.36 8.22
C ASP A 110 4.14 2.36 7.37
N SER A 111 4.69 1.86 6.26
CA SER A 111 4.08 0.77 5.50
C SER A 111 4.49 -0.60 6.06
N ILE A 112 3.66 -1.61 5.80
CA ILE A 112 4.04 -3.03 6.01
C ILE A 112 5.37 -3.30 5.28
N VAL A 113 5.48 -2.76 4.07
CA VAL A 113 6.69 -2.79 3.27
C VAL A 113 7.38 -1.43 3.36
N VAL A 114 8.31 -1.29 4.30
CA VAL A 114 9.05 -0.04 4.51
C VAL A 114 9.72 0.40 3.21
N GLY A 115 9.44 1.64 2.78
CA GLY A 115 9.96 2.24 1.55
C GLY A 115 9.17 1.92 0.29
N GLU A 116 7.98 1.31 0.39
CA GLU A 116 7.14 0.98 -0.75
C GLU A 116 6.81 2.21 -1.63
N HIS A 117 6.96 2.04 -2.94
CA HIS A 117 6.79 3.12 -3.91
C HIS A 117 5.36 3.66 -3.98
N GLN A 118 4.36 2.80 -3.75
CA GLN A 118 2.94 3.09 -3.98
C GLN A 118 2.31 3.99 -2.91
N VAL A 119 2.81 3.98 -1.67
CA VAL A 119 2.20 4.71 -0.55
C VAL A 119 2.10 6.21 -0.82
N LEU A 120 3.18 6.84 -1.30
CA LEU A 120 3.17 8.26 -1.65
C LEU A 120 2.12 8.59 -2.74
N GLY A 121 1.92 7.69 -3.69
CA GLY A 121 0.89 7.84 -4.73
C GLY A 121 -0.53 7.75 -4.15
N GLN A 122 -0.76 6.83 -3.24
CA GLN A 122 -2.04 6.67 -2.54
C GLN A 122 -2.37 7.89 -1.66
N VAL A 123 -1.39 8.41 -0.89
CA VAL A 123 -1.59 9.62 -0.07
C VAL A 123 -1.93 10.82 -0.96
N LYS A 124 -1.28 10.96 -2.13
CA LYS A 124 -1.62 12.01 -3.10
C LYS A 124 -3.03 11.88 -3.66
N ALA A 125 -3.46 10.67 -4.02
CA ALA A 125 -4.80 10.43 -4.53
C ALA A 125 -5.87 10.77 -3.47
N ALA A 126 -5.66 10.33 -2.22
CA ALA A 126 -6.52 10.65 -1.08
C ALA A 126 -6.64 12.16 -0.81
N TYR A 127 -5.51 12.86 -0.83
CA TYR A 127 -5.47 14.32 -0.72
C TYR A 127 -6.24 14.99 -1.86
N GLN A 128 -5.99 14.58 -3.10
CA GLN A 128 -6.61 15.17 -4.28
C GLN A 128 -8.15 15.04 -4.24
N GLN A 129 -8.67 13.88 -3.82
CA GLN A 129 -10.11 13.69 -3.63
C GLN A 129 -10.70 14.63 -2.56
N SER A 130 -9.96 14.88 -1.48
CA SER A 130 -10.38 15.79 -0.41
C SER A 130 -10.36 17.26 -0.87
N VAL A 131 -9.44 17.64 -1.75
CA VAL A 131 -9.40 18.96 -2.40
C VAL A 131 -10.56 19.13 -3.38
N GLU A 132 -10.82 18.15 -4.24
CA GLU A 132 -11.88 18.19 -5.25
C GLU A 132 -13.28 18.27 -4.63
N THR A 133 -13.45 17.72 -3.43
CA THR A 133 -14.71 17.80 -2.66
C THR A 133 -14.78 19.05 -1.78
N GLY A 134 -13.77 19.93 -1.77
CA GLY A 134 -13.77 21.18 -1.01
C GLY A 134 -13.51 21.03 0.49
N HIS A 135 -13.02 19.88 0.95
CA HIS A 135 -12.81 19.59 2.37
C HIS A 135 -11.39 19.91 2.88
N ALA A 136 -10.43 20.12 1.98
CA ALA A 136 -9.06 20.49 2.36
C ALA A 136 -8.88 22.02 2.45
N ASP A 137 -8.47 22.50 3.62
CA ASP A 137 -8.21 23.92 3.86
C ASP A 137 -6.77 24.32 3.51
N LYS A 138 -6.43 25.60 3.72
CA LYS A 138 -5.10 26.13 3.40
C LYS A 138 -3.98 25.45 4.21
N LEU A 139 -4.23 25.12 5.47
CA LEU A 139 -3.25 24.46 6.33
C LEU A 139 -2.97 23.04 5.83
N LEU A 140 -4.02 22.25 5.60
CA LEU A 140 -3.91 20.89 5.09
C LEU A 140 -3.25 20.88 3.71
N ASN A 141 -3.56 21.83 2.83
CA ASN A 141 -2.87 21.97 1.54
C ASN A 141 -1.35 22.15 1.73
N LYS A 142 -0.91 23.08 2.58
CA LYS A 142 0.53 23.28 2.85
C LYS A 142 1.19 22.03 3.44
N VAL A 143 0.55 21.43 4.44
CA VAL A 143 1.07 20.26 5.16
C VAL A 143 1.22 19.04 4.24
N PHE A 144 0.22 18.75 3.39
CA PHE A 144 0.29 17.63 2.46
C PHE A 144 1.30 17.86 1.34
N GLN A 145 1.42 19.08 0.79
CA GLN A 145 2.46 19.38 -0.19
C GLN A 145 3.87 19.20 0.40
N ALA A 146 4.09 19.65 1.64
CA ALA A 146 5.35 19.44 2.35
C ALA A 146 5.61 17.94 2.60
N ALA A 147 4.58 17.16 2.97
CA ALA A 147 4.72 15.71 3.12
C ALA A 147 5.11 15.02 1.81
N PHE A 148 4.59 15.48 0.66
CA PHE A 148 4.99 14.94 -0.64
C PHE A 148 6.43 15.27 -1.00
N ALA A 149 6.90 16.48 -0.68
CA ALA A 149 8.29 16.87 -0.86
C ALA A 149 9.21 16.03 0.05
N ALA A 150 8.85 15.89 1.32
CA ALA A 150 9.59 15.08 2.28
C ALA A 150 9.71 13.61 1.86
N GLY A 151 8.60 13.00 1.41
CA GLY A 151 8.61 11.64 0.89
C GLY A 151 9.50 11.46 -0.35
N LYS A 152 9.54 12.44 -1.25
CA LYS A 152 10.47 12.43 -2.40
C LYS A 152 11.93 12.58 -1.96
N GLN A 153 12.20 13.49 -1.02
CA GLN A 153 13.55 13.76 -0.55
C GLN A 153 14.14 12.54 0.19
N VAL A 154 13.37 11.91 1.07
CA VAL A 154 13.78 10.66 1.73
C VAL A 154 14.15 9.61 0.68
N ARG A 155 13.34 9.42 -0.36
CA ARG A 155 13.63 8.45 -1.42
C ARG A 155 14.87 8.78 -2.24
N ALA A 156 15.13 10.07 -2.48
CA ALA A 156 16.29 10.52 -3.24
C ALA A 156 17.59 10.42 -2.43
N CYS A 157 17.52 10.65 -1.12
CA CYS A 157 18.68 10.75 -0.25
C CYS A 157 18.98 9.47 0.57
N THR A 158 18.09 8.48 0.54
CA THR A 158 18.25 7.22 1.28
C THR A 158 18.05 6.01 0.38
N GLY A 159 18.70 4.91 0.74
CA GLY A 159 18.49 3.59 0.17
C GLY A 159 17.20 2.92 0.66
N ILE A 160 16.28 3.63 1.33
CA ILE A 160 15.06 3.04 1.92
C ILE A 160 14.19 2.33 0.88
N SER A 161 14.26 2.77 -0.37
CA SER A 161 13.54 2.20 -1.51
C SER A 161 14.35 1.13 -2.26
N GLN A 162 15.64 0.96 -1.96
CA GLN A 162 16.56 0.05 -2.65
C GLN A 162 16.54 -1.38 -2.06
N GLY A 163 16.51 -2.41 -2.91
CA GLY A 163 16.47 -3.83 -2.53
C GLY A 163 15.08 -4.48 -2.64
N ILE A 164 14.83 -5.58 -1.92
CA ILE A 164 13.54 -6.28 -1.86
C ILE A 164 12.52 -5.38 -1.11
N SER A 165 11.98 -4.36 -1.77
CA SER A 165 11.08 -3.33 -1.21
C SER A 165 9.66 -3.42 -1.78
N SER A 166 9.33 -4.52 -2.46
CA SER A 166 8.00 -4.77 -3.02
C SER A 166 7.67 -6.25 -2.91
N CYS A 167 6.37 -6.57 -2.87
CA CYS A 167 5.90 -7.95 -2.98
C CYS A 167 6.48 -8.62 -4.24
N GLY A 168 6.65 -7.86 -5.33
CA GLY A 168 7.26 -8.39 -6.55
C GLY A 168 8.74 -8.72 -6.41
N GLY A 169 9.54 -7.88 -5.74
CA GLY A 169 10.94 -8.21 -5.46
C GLY A 169 11.08 -9.41 -4.51
N ALA A 170 10.18 -9.53 -3.53
CA ALA A 170 10.20 -10.64 -2.57
C ALA A 170 9.81 -11.96 -3.25
N ALA A 171 8.81 -11.89 -4.15
CA ALA A 171 8.39 -13.01 -4.99
C ALA A 171 9.55 -13.54 -5.82
N VAL A 172 10.33 -12.65 -6.45
CA VAL A 172 11.51 -13.06 -7.21
C VAL A 172 12.58 -13.68 -6.33
N ALA A 173 12.90 -13.07 -5.19
CA ALA A 173 13.91 -13.61 -4.28
C ALA A 173 13.55 -15.01 -3.77
N MET A 174 12.27 -15.26 -3.47
CA MET A 174 11.78 -16.58 -3.08
C MET A 174 11.86 -17.58 -4.24
N ALA A 175 11.42 -17.17 -5.43
CA ALA A 175 11.50 -18.03 -6.61
C ALA A 175 12.95 -18.39 -6.95
N GLU A 176 13.86 -17.41 -6.95
CA GLU A 176 15.28 -17.62 -7.19
C GLU A 176 15.87 -18.59 -6.17
N LYS A 177 15.59 -18.43 -4.86
CA LYS A 177 16.11 -19.33 -3.81
C LYS A 177 15.74 -20.80 -4.04
N ILE A 178 14.54 -21.08 -4.53
CA ILE A 178 14.06 -22.45 -4.79
C ILE A 178 14.58 -22.97 -6.14
N LEU A 179 14.60 -22.10 -7.14
CA LEU A 179 15.05 -22.42 -8.49
C LEU A 179 16.59 -22.34 -8.64
N SER A 180 17.30 -22.03 -7.55
CA SER A 180 18.76 -21.78 -7.46
C SER A 180 19.65 -22.95 -7.89
N CYS A 181 19.10 -24.15 -8.04
CA CYS A 181 19.81 -25.28 -8.66
C CYS A 181 19.83 -25.20 -10.21
N GLY A 182 19.48 -24.05 -10.81
CA GLY A 182 19.47 -23.78 -12.25
C GLY A 182 19.57 -22.29 -12.62
N GLU A 183 19.25 -21.93 -13.86
CA GLU A 183 19.38 -20.56 -14.42
C GLU A 183 18.31 -19.53 -13.97
N GLY A 184 17.60 -19.77 -12.87
CA GLY A 184 16.49 -18.90 -12.41
C GLY A 184 15.16 -19.15 -13.13
N PRO A 185 14.11 -18.34 -12.85
CA PRO A 185 12.77 -18.52 -13.41
C PRO A 185 12.75 -18.25 -14.91
N ARG A 186 12.43 -19.28 -15.73
CA ARG A 186 12.38 -19.15 -17.19
C ARG A 186 10.95 -19.02 -17.72
N ARG A 187 10.01 -19.78 -17.18
CA ARG A 187 8.61 -19.81 -17.64
C ARG A 187 7.70 -19.35 -16.51
N VAL A 188 7.17 -18.14 -16.63
CA VAL A 188 6.30 -17.51 -15.62
C VAL A 188 4.88 -17.45 -16.16
N LEU A 189 3.91 -17.92 -15.38
CA LEU A 189 2.49 -17.78 -15.66
C LEU A 189 1.86 -16.79 -14.69
N LEU A 190 1.33 -15.69 -15.23
CA LEU A 190 0.49 -14.76 -14.49
C LEU A 190 -0.98 -15.14 -14.70
N VAL A 191 -1.67 -15.48 -13.61
CA VAL A 191 -3.11 -15.78 -13.59
C VAL A 191 -3.85 -14.55 -13.06
N GLY A 192 -4.55 -13.86 -13.95
CA GLY A 192 -5.27 -12.62 -13.66
C GLY A 192 -4.51 -11.36 -14.08
N ALA A 193 -4.93 -10.23 -13.52
CA ALA A 193 -4.44 -8.90 -13.90
C ALA A 193 -4.41 -7.94 -12.68
N GLY A 194 -4.12 -8.47 -11.50
CA GLY A 194 -3.94 -7.67 -10.29
C GLY A 194 -2.64 -6.86 -10.34
N LYS A 195 -2.67 -5.61 -9.88
CA LYS A 195 -1.52 -4.67 -9.98
C LYS A 195 -0.26 -5.17 -9.26
N MET A 196 -0.44 -5.85 -8.13
CA MET A 196 0.66 -6.47 -7.38
C MET A 196 1.32 -7.60 -8.19
N ALA A 197 0.51 -8.42 -8.86
CA ALA A 197 1.00 -9.51 -9.69
C ALA A 197 1.63 -9.01 -11.00
N GLU A 198 1.14 -7.92 -11.60
CA GLU A 198 1.83 -7.23 -12.70
C GLU A 198 3.26 -6.83 -12.28
N THR A 199 3.40 -6.26 -11.08
CA THR A 199 4.70 -5.79 -10.57
C THR A 199 5.64 -6.97 -10.31
N ALA A 200 5.12 -8.06 -9.75
CA ALA A 200 5.90 -9.29 -9.55
C ALA A 200 6.34 -9.93 -10.88
N ALA A 201 5.44 -10.00 -11.86
CA ALA A 201 5.75 -10.51 -13.19
C ALA A 201 6.80 -9.67 -13.92
N GLN A 202 6.73 -8.33 -13.82
CA GLN A 202 7.76 -7.44 -14.38
C GLN A 202 9.14 -7.72 -13.76
N HIS A 203 9.22 -7.84 -12.43
CA HIS A 203 10.49 -8.14 -11.79
C HIS A 203 11.06 -9.50 -12.22
N MET A 204 10.21 -10.51 -12.47
CA MET A 204 10.68 -11.78 -13.02
C MET A 204 11.22 -11.63 -14.45
N LEU A 205 10.58 -10.80 -15.28
CA LEU A 205 11.02 -10.52 -16.65
C LEU A 205 12.34 -9.74 -16.75
N ASP A 206 12.75 -9.05 -15.69
CA ASP A 206 14.07 -8.40 -15.63
C ASP A 206 15.23 -9.43 -15.65
N ARG A 207 14.94 -10.75 -15.54
CA ARG A 207 15.95 -11.82 -15.56
C ARG A 207 16.20 -12.32 -16.98
N PRO A 208 17.46 -12.61 -17.35
CA PRO A 208 17.77 -13.17 -18.66
C PRO A 208 16.99 -14.47 -18.91
N ARG A 209 16.40 -14.62 -20.10
CA ARG A 209 15.66 -15.83 -20.55
C ARG A 209 14.31 -16.08 -19.88
N ALA A 210 13.82 -15.16 -19.04
CA ALA A 210 12.46 -15.22 -18.53
C ALA A 210 11.44 -14.94 -19.66
N SER A 211 10.36 -15.72 -19.65
CA SER A 211 9.22 -15.58 -20.54
C SER A 211 7.95 -15.54 -19.70
N LEU A 212 7.02 -14.65 -20.10
CA LEU A 212 5.76 -14.45 -19.40
C LEU A 212 4.60 -14.93 -20.26
N THR A 213 3.73 -15.74 -19.65
CA THR A 213 2.41 -16.07 -20.17
C THR A 213 1.36 -15.46 -19.25
N ILE A 214 0.36 -14.78 -19.80
CA ILE A 214 -0.70 -14.11 -19.06
C ILE A 214 -2.01 -14.82 -19.38
N ALA A 215 -2.64 -15.39 -18.36
CA ALA A 215 -3.90 -16.09 -18.44
C ALA A 215 -4.98 -15.33 -17.69
N ASN A 216 -6.08 -15.01 -18.37
CA ASN A 216 -7.19 -14.29 -17.77
C ASN A 216 -8.53 -14.82 -18.30
N ARG A 217 -9.60 -14.66 -17.52
CA ARG A 217 -10.96 -14.95 -17.97
C ARG A 217 -11.39 -13.99 -19.08
N ASP A 218 -10.96 -12.74 -18.98
CA ASP A 218 -11.07 -11.74 -20.03
C ASP A 218 -9.80 -11.74 -20.90
N VAL A 219 -9.91 -12.30 -22.10
CA VAL A 219 -8.78 -12.45 -23.03
C VAL A 219 -8.30 -11.10 -23.55
N GLU A 220 -9.18 -10.10 -23.71
CA GLU A 220 -8.76 -8.76 -24.16
C GLU A 220 -7.89 -8.09 -23.11
N ARG A 221 -8.25 -8.23 -21.84
CA ARG A 221 -7.42 -7.73 -20.73
C ARG A 221 -6.08 -8.45 -20.63
N ALA A 222 -6.02 -9.74 -20.94
CA ALA A 222 -4.75 -10.46 -21.07
C ALA A 222 -3.89 -9.93 -22.23
N ARG A 223 -4.51 -9.64 -23.40
CA ARG A 223 -3.82 -9.08 -24.57
C ARG A 223 -3.26 -7.69 -24.31
N GLU A 224 -4.04 -6.81 -23.69
CA GLU A 224 -3.60 -5.46 -23.31
C GLU A 224 -2.37 -5.53 -22.40
N LEU A 225 -2.42 -6.37 -21.38
CA LEU A 225 -1.31 -6.53 -20.44
C LEU A 225 -0.10 -7.20 -21.11
N ALA A 226 -0.33 -8.16 -21.99
CA ALA A 226 0.72 -8.84 -22.73
C ALA A 226 1.47 -7.90 -23.68
N GLY A 227 0.77 -6.95 -24.31
CA GLY A 227 1.38 -5.92 -25.15
C GLY A 227 2.37 -5.04 -24.39
N ARG A 228 2.13 -4.78 -23.10
CA ARG A 228 3.04 -4.00 -22.24
C ARG A 228 4.32 -4.76 -21.87
N PHE A 229 4.27 -6.09 -21.81
CA PHE A 229 5.37 -6.93 -21.32
C PHE A 229 6.01 -7.81 -22.40
N ALA A 230 5.63 -7.63 -23.68
CA ALA A 230 5.98 -8.54 -24.78
C ALA A 230 5.72 -10.02 -24.43
N ALA A 231 4.62 -10.28 -23.72
CA ALA A 231 4.26 -11.57 -23.18
C ALA A 231 3.28 -12.32 -24.10
N ARG A 232 3.06 -13.61 -23.82
CA ARG A 232 2.00 -14.40 -24.48
C ARG A 232 0.69 -14.25 -23.72
N ALA A 233 -0.38 -13.80 -24.38
CA ALA A 233 -1.73 -13.84 -23.81
C ALA A 233 -2.43 -15.16 -24.15
N VAL A 234 -3.10 -15.77 -23.18
CA VAL A 234 -3.90 -16.98 -23.35
C VAL A 234 -5.19 -16.88 -22.54
N SER A 235 -6.17 -17.72 -22.87
CA SER A 235 -7.36 -17.89 -22.02
C SER A 235 -6.98 -18.50 -20.67
N LEU A 236 -7.85 -18.31 -19.67
CA LEU A 236 -7.65 -18.92 -18.35
C LEU A 236 -7.50 -20.44 -18.44
N GLU A 237 -8.29 -21.10 -19.28
CA GLU A 237 -8.27 -22.55 -19.45
C GLU A 237 -6.95 -23.05 -20.04
N GLU A 238 -6.47 -22.40 -21.11
CA GLU A 238 -5.16 -22.69 -21.72
C GLU A 238 -4.01 -22.45 -20.73
N GLY A 239 -4.06 -21.35 -19.97
CA GLY A 239 -3.07 -21.06 -18.94
C GLY A 239 -3.02 -22.15 -17.87
N MET A 240 -4.19 -22.61 -17.41
CA MET A 240 -4.28 -23.69 -16.43
C MET A 240 -3.81 -25.04 -16.99
N ALA A 241 -3.97 -25.29 -18.30
CA ALA A 241 -3.43 -26.47 -18.96
C ALA A 241 -1.90 -26.41 -19.07
N ALA A 242 -1.34 -25.20 -19.22
CA ALA A 242 0.10 -24.97 -19.36
C ALA A 242 0.87 -24.94 -18.02
N ILE A 243 0.21 -25.03 -16.86
CA ILE A 243 0.87 -24.97 -15.54
C ILE A 243 2.02 -25.99 -15.42
N GLY A 244 1.85 -27.19 -15.98
CA GLY A 244 2.87 -28.25 -15.95
C GLY A 244 4.22 -27.82 -16.54
N ASP A 245 4.20 -26.85 -17.45
CA ASP A 245 5.39 -26.28 -18.09
C ASP A 245 5.94 -25.07 -17.35
N MET A 246 5.28 -24.53 -16.34
CA MET A 246 5.73 -23.28 -15.70
C MET A 246 6.73 -23.56 -14.60
N ASP A 247 7.66 -22.64 -14.37
CA ASP A 247 8.56 -22.69 -13.21
C ASP A 247 7.97 -21.86 -12.05
N VAL A 248 7.25 -20.79 -12.39
CA VAL A 248 6.58 -19.88 -11.45
C VAL A 248 5.14 -19.60 -11.89
N ILE A 249 4.20 -19.65 -10.95
CA ILE A 249 2.83 -19.16 -11.12
C ILE A 249 2.62 -17.98 -10.17
N ILE A 250 2.06 -16.88 -10.68
CA ILE A 250 1.65 -15.73 -9.88
C ILE A 250 0.15 -15.57 -10.07
N ALA A 251 -0.64 -15.71 -9.01
CA ALA A 251 -2.10 -15.60 -9.07
C ALA A 251 -2.57 -14.30 -8.41
N SER A 252 -3.38 -13.52 -9.12
CA SER A 252 -4.08 -12.36 -8.55
C SER A 252 -5.33 -12.03 -9.37
N THR A 253 -6.45 -12.55 -8.91
CA THR A 253 -7.78 -12.47 -9.49
C THR A 253 -8.77 -12.04 -8.42
N ALA A 254 -9.88 -11.41 -8.84
CA ALA A 254 -10.99 -11.08 -7.96
C ALA A 254 -11.96 -12.27 -7.73
N CYS A 255 -11.55 -13.50 -8.05
CA CYS A 255 -12.40 -14.68 -7.90
C CYS A 255 -12.60 -15.00 -6.41
N PRO A 256 -13.84 -15.22 -5.94
CA PRO A 256 -14.11 -15.60 -4.55
C PRO A 256 -13.78 -17.08 -4.26
N HIS A 257 -13.40 -17.85 -5.28
CA HIS A 257 -13.05 -19.27 -5.19
C HIS A 257 -11.61 -19.49 -5.69
N TYR A 258 -11.01 -20.61 -5.29
CA TYR A 258 -9.69 -21.01 -5.77
C TYR A 258 -9.72 -21.27 -7.28
N VAL A 259 -8.91 -20.52 -8.00
CA VAL A 259 -8.69 -20.68 -9.45
C VAL A 259 -7.68 -21.79 -9.70
N VAL A 260 -6.71 -21.95 -8.80
CA VAL A 260 -5.74 -23.04 -8.81
C VAL A 260 -6.05 -23.97 -7.63
N THR A 261 -6.57 -25.16 -7.93
CA THR A 261 -6.98 -26.14 -6.92
C THR A 261 -5.88 -27.15 -6.61
N LYS A 262 -5.94 -27.75 -5.41
CA LYS A 262 -5.01 -28.81 -5.00
C LYS A 262 -5.02 -29.98 -5.97
N ASP A 263 -6.19 -30.47 -6.37
CA ASP A 263 -6.32 -31.66 -7.23
C ASP A 263 -5.60 -31.45 -8.57
N ARG A 264 -5.74 -30.25 -9.15
CA ARG A 264 -5.07 -29.91 -10.40
C ARG A 264 -3.57 -29.78 -10.23
N LEU A 265 -3.10 -29.16 -9.14
CA LEU A 265 -1.67 -29.12 -8.85
C LEU A 265 -1.09 -30.50 -8.54
N ALA A 266 -1.86 -31.40 -7.90
CA ALA A 266 -1.43 -32.75 -7.59
C ALA A 266 -1.22 -33.58 -8.87
N GLU A 267 -2.17 -33.50 -9.81
CA GLU A 267 -2.04 -34.14 -11.13
C GLU A 267 -0.79 -33.65 -11.87
N LEU A 268 -0.53 -32.35 -11.83
CA LEU A 268 0.60 -31.73 -12.51
C LEU A 268 1.93 -32.02 -11.81
N ALA A 269 1.97 -32.05 -10.47
CA ALA A 269 3.17 -32.36 -9.69
C ALA A 269 3.73 -33.74 -10.05
N LEU A 270 2.86 -34.73 -10.29
CA LEU A 270 3.27 -36.06 -10.75
C LEU A 270 3.98 -36.02 -12.11
N ARG A 271 3.49 -35.18 -13.05
CA ARG A 271 4.08 -35.03 -14.38
C ARG A 271 5.41 -34.29 -14.40
N ARG A 272 5.70 -33.52 -13.35
CA ARG A 272 6.91 -32.68 -13.26
C ARG A 272 8.17 -33.44 -12.85
N GLY A 273 8.06 -34.71 -12.44
CA GLY A 273 9.21 -35.54 -12.10
C GLY A 273 10.10 -34.94 -11.01
N GLY A 274 9.50 -34.25 -10.02
CA GLY A 274 10.23 -33.61 -8.92
C GLY A 274 10.78 -32.22 -9.22
N ARG A 275 10.57 -31.66 -10.42
CA ARG A 275 10.94 -30.27 -10.71
C ARG A 275 10.12 -29.29 -9.85
N PRO A 276 10.77 -28.38 -9.11
CA PRO A 276 10.08 -27.44 -8.24
C PRO A 276 9.14 -26.53 -9.05
N LEU A 277 7.96 -26.25 -8.49
CA LEU A 277 7.00 -25.28 -8.97
C LEU A 277 6.79 -24.24 -7.87
N VAL A 278 7.10 -22.99 -8.16
CA VAL A 278 6.85 -21.89 -7.22
C VAL A 278 5.49 -21.29 -7.53
N VAL A 279 4.65 -21.16 -6.53
CA VAL A 279 3.30 -20.61 -6.64
C VAL A 279 3.19 -19.44 -5.68
N ILE A 280 2.79 -18.27 -6.21
CA ILE A 280 2.72 -17.02 -5.46
C ILE A 280 1.28 -16.51 -5.54
N ASP A 281 0.56 -16.61 -4.43
CA ASP A 281 -0.84 -16.16 -4.32
C ASP A 281 -0.88 -14.73 -3.78
N LEU A 282 -1.19 -13.79 -4.67
CA LEU A 282 -1.38 -12.37 -4.38
C LEU A 282 -2.87 -11.99 -4.42
N GLY A 283 -3.77 -12.98 -4.34
CA GLY A 283 -5.21 -12.79 -4.31
C GLY A 283 -5.75 -12.53 -2.91
N VAL A 284 -6.68 -11.57 -2.80
CA VAL A 284 -7.51 -11.37 -1.61
C VAL A 284 -8.97 -11.23 -2.07
N PRO A 285 -9.82 -12.27 -1.93
CA PRO A 285 -9.57 -13.59 -1.34
C PRO A 285 -8.53 -14.44 -2.09
N ARG A 286 -7.95 -15.44 -1.41
CA ARG A 286 -6.92 -16.36 -1.95
C ARG A 286 -7.38 -17.02 -3.23
N ASN A 287 -6.49 -17.09 -4.22
CA ASN A 287 -6.77 -17.71 -5.52
C ASN A 287 -6.24 -19.14 -5.63
N VAL A 288 -5.35 -19.54 -4.72
CA VAL A 288 -4.77 -20.87 -4.68
C VAL A 288 -5.27 -21.59 -3.44
N ASP A 289 -5.63 -22.85 -3.61
CA ASP A 289 -6.00 -23.71 -2.49
C ASP A 289 -4.79 -23.90 -1.55
N PRO A 290 -4.86 -23.48 -0.26
CA PRO A 290 -3.75 -23.56 0.69
C PRO A 290 -3.32 -25.01 0.96
N ALA A 291 -4.19 -26.00 0.76
CA ALA A 291 -3.83 -27.41 0.90
C ALA A 291 -2.80 -27.88 -0.16
N SER A 292 -2.54 -27.07 -1.18
CA SER A 292 -1.50 -27.31 -2.20
C SER A 292 -0.08 -27.19 -1.65
N ALA A 293 0.12 -26.51 -0.52
CA ALA A 293 1.44 -26.37 0.12
C ALA A 293 2.05 -27.71 0.57
N GLY A 294 1.22 -28.74 0.77
CA GLY A 294 1.67 -30.08 1.13
C GLY A 294 2.04 -30.98 -0.05
N LEU A 295 1.93 -30.48 -1.30
CA LEU A 295 2.23 -31.29 -2.49
C LEU A 295 3.74 -31.36 -2.75
N PRO A 296 4.28 -32.56 -3.08
CA PRO A 296 5.69 -32.70 -3.40
C PRO A 296 6.11 -31.81 -4.57
N GLY A 297 7.19 -31.04 -4.38
CA GLY A 297 7.73 -30.14 -5.39
C GLY A 297 6.93 -28.86 -5.64
N VAL A 298 5.86 -28.60 -4.87
CA VAL A 298 5.11 -27.33 -4.92
C VAL A 298 5.53 -26.45 -3.74
N HIS A 299 5.95 -25.23 -4.05
CA HIS A 299 6.31 -24.21 -3.07
C HIS A 299 5.30 -23.06 -3.16
N LEU A 300 4.29 -23.08 -2.29
CA LEU A 300 3.25 -22.07 -2.24
C LEU A 300 3.62 -20.97 -1.24
N TYR A 301 3.52 -19.72 -1.70
CA TYR A 301 3.69 -18.51 -0.90
C TYR A 301 2.48 -17.62 -1.05
N ASP A 302 2.00 -17.06 0.05
CA ASP A 302 0.97 -16.03 0.04
C ASP A 302 1.56 -14.63 0.32
N VAL A 303 0.67 -13.63 0.42
CA VAL A 303 1.06 -12.24 0.71
C VAL A 303 1.79 -12.13 2.05
N ASP A 304 1.38 -12.88 3.07
CA ASP A 304 1.97 -12.80 4.40
C ASP A 304 3.40 -13.38 4.40
N ASP A 305 3.65 -14.46 3.64
CA ASP A 305 4.99 -15.02 3.47
C ASP A 305 5.95 -14.02 2.80
N LEU A 306 5.46 -13.29 1.79
CA LEU A 306 6.22 -12.23 1.11
C LEU A 306 6.55 -11.09 2.07
N GLU A 307 5.60 -10.69 2.91
CA GLU A 307 5.80 -9.69 3.95
C GLU A 307 6.87 -10.12 4.95
N ALA A 308 6.92 -11.39 5.34
CA ALA A 308 7.96 -11.92 6.23
C ALA A 308 9.37 -11.83 5.61
N VAL A 309 9.51 -12.10 4.31
CA VAL A 309 10.79 -11.96 3.59
C VAL A 309 11.22 -10.49 3.50
N ILE A 310 10.27 -9.59 3.24
CA ILE A 310 10.51 -8.14 3.26
C ILE A 310 10.93 -7.70 4.66
N ALA A 311 10.26 -8.20 5.71
CA ALA A 311 10.58 -7.90 7.10
C ALA A 311 11.98 -8.39 7.50
N GLY A 312 12.43 -9.55 7.01
CA GLY A 312 13.80 -10.04 7.18
C GLY A 312 14.86 -9.12 6.57
N SER A 313 14.53 -8.35 5.53
CA SER A 313 15.40 -7.33 4.93
C SER A 313 15.52 -6.06 5.79
N LEU A 314 14.55 -5.79 6.69
CA LEU A 314 14.52 -4.59 7.53
C LEU A 314 15.69 -4.50 8.51
N ALA A 315 16.21 -5.64 9.00
CA ALA A 315 17.38 -5.68 9.87
C ALA A 315 18.62 -5.05 9.20
N ARG A 316 18.73 -5.15 7.86
CA ARG A 316 19.79 -4.53 7.05
C ARG A 316 19.53 -3.05 6.74
N ARG A 317 18.31 -2.55 6.99
CA ARG A 317 17.85 -1.19 6.66
C ARG A 317 17.74 -0.26 7.85
N ARG A 318 18.12 -0.69 9.05
CA ARG A 318 18.05 0.15 10.24
C ARG A 318 18.75 1.51 10.04
N GLY A 319 19.94 1.51 9.40
CA GLY A 319 20.65 2.74 9.07
C GLY A 319 19.91 3.65 8.07
N GLU A 320 19.21 3.08 7.08
CA GLU A 320 18.41 3.85 6.12
C GLU A 320 17.14 4.43 6.76
N ILE A 321 16.53 3.68 7.69
CA ILE A 321 15.41 4.18 8.49
C ILE A 321 15.91 5.35 9.35
N GLU A 322 17.01 5.19 10.08
CA GLU A 322 17.60 6.26 10.90
C GLU A 322 17.94 7.52 10.08
N ALA A 323 18.51 7.34 8.89
CA ALA A 323 18.77 8.44 7.96
C ALA A 323 17.47 9.12 7.47
N ALA A 324 16.45 8.34 7.14
CA ALA A 324 15.15 8.87 6.74
C ALA A 324 14.48 9.64 7.88
N GLU A 325 14.49 9.12 9.11
CA GLU A 325 13.97 9.81 10.29
C GLU A 325 14.68 11.15 10.53
N ALA A 326 16.01 11.19 10.36
CA ALA A 326 16.78 12.43 10.50
C ALA A 326 16.35 13.49 9.47
N ILE A 327 16.19 13.09 8.20
CA ILE A 327 15.66 13.99 7.14
C ILE A 327 14.27 14.49 7.51
N LEU A 328 13.36 13.60 7.90
CA LEU A 328 11.99 13.98 8.26
C LEU A 328 11.95 14.89 9.48
N SER A 329 12.82 14.68 10.47
CA SER A 329 12.91 15.52 11.65
C SER A 329 13.26 16.96 11.27
N VAL A 330 14.29 17.16 10.44
CA VAL A 330 14.70 18.48 9.95
C VAL A 330 13.55 19.16 9.19
N LEU A 331 12.98 18.48 8.20
CA LEU A 331 11.90 19.03 7.37
C LEU A 331 10.64 19.35 8.19
N SER A 332 10.30 18.52 9.17
CA SER A 332 9.16 18.79 10.07
C SER A 332 9.43 20.02 10.96
N GLY A 333 10.66 20.20 11.43
CA GLY A 333 11.07 21.37 12.21
C GLY A 333 11.01 22.66 11.39
N GLU A 334 11.52 22.63 10.16
CA GLU A 334 11.47 23.76 9.22
C GLU A 334 10.03 24.17 8.91
N LEU A 335 9.15 23.21 8.62
CA LEU A 335 7.75 23.51 8.36
C LEU A 335 7.06 24.07 9.61
N CYS A 336 7.26 23.48 10.79
CA CYS A 336 6.73 23.99 12.05
C CYS A 336 7.18 25.44 12.30
N ALA A 337 8.45 25.77 12.04
CA ALA A 337 8.96 27.13 12.15
C ALA A 337 8.25 28.08 11.15
N SER A 338 8.09 27.68 9.89
CA SER A 338 7.40 28.50 8.89
C SER A 338 5.92 28.75 9.23
N LEU A 339 5.22 27.75 9.77
CA LEU A 339 3.81 27.83 10.14
C LEU A 339 3.60 28.61 11.45
N SER A 340 4.65 28.78 12.25
CA SER A 340 4.62 29.60 13.47
C SER A 340 4.85 31.09 13.17
N CYS A 341 5.46 31.41 12.03
CA CYS A 341 5.89 32.77 11.65
C CYS A 341 4.94 33.50 10.69
N GLU A 342 3.82 32.92 10.26
CA GLU A 342 2.86 33.64 9.39
C GLU A 342 2.05 34.67 10.20
N PRO A 343 2.22 35.98 9.97
CA PRO A 343 1.35 36.97 10.58
C PRO A 343 -0.04 36.92 9.92
N ALA A 344 -1.08 37.21 10.70
CA ALA A 344 -2.43 37.40 10.18
C ALA A 344 -2.40 38.42 9.01
N PRO A 345 -3.20 38.24 7.94
CA PRO A 345 -3.21 39.18 6.84
C PRO A 345 -3.57 40.57 7.39
N ALA A 346 -2.67 41.54 7.18
CA ALA A 346 -2.89 42.94 7.51
C ALA A 346 -4.07 43.46 6.69
N GLY A 347 -5.24 43.50 7.32
CA GLY A 347 -6.46 44.09 6.77
C GLY A 347 -6.50 45.58 7.11
N LEU A 348 -6.43 46.40 6.05
CA LEU A 348 -6.91 47.78 5.91
C LEU A 348 -6.92 48.67 7.16
N GLU A 349 -5.93 49.56 7.25
CA GLU A 349 -6.18 50.95 7.60
C GLU A 349 -5.74 51.82 6.44
N LEU A 350 -6.70 52.26 5.63
CA LEU A 350 -6.63 53.52 4.90
C LEU A 350 -7.94 54.24 5.20
N LEU A 351 -7.85 55.22 6.10
CA LEU A 351 -8.70 56.40 6.12
C LEU A 351 -8.47 57.21 4.84
#